data_AF-A0A3N5YCZ2-F1
#
_entry.id   AF-A0A3N5YCZ2-F1
#
_cell.length_a   1.000
_cell.length_b   1.000
_cell.length_c   1.000
_cell.angle_alpha   90.00
_cell.angle_beta   90.00
_cell.angle_gamma   90.00
#
_symmetry.space_group_name_H-M   'P 1'
#
loop_
_entity.id
_entity.type
_entity.pdbx_description
1 polymer ?
#
loop_
_entity_poly.entity_id
_entity_poly.type
_entity_poly.pdbx_seq_one_letter_code
_entity_poly.pdbx_strand_id
1 'polypeptide(L)'
;MLARFLAFARALLRRRAIDAEVDEELQFHLEQAMQMHVARGVPPDEARRLAAISLGGVTQTREAIREVRTTWIEAAWGEMRYGMRTLWRTPAFTLPAAIVLALGIGGATAVFSVLDGVLLRPLPYVEPGELVRVWSSNDERRIPFLSVSPADF
;
A
#
# COMPACT_ATOMS: atom_id res chain seq x y z
N MET A 1 2.48 12.52 -4.30
CA MET A 1 3.46 11.41 -4.53
C MET A 1 2.90 10.04 -4.12
N LEU A 2 2.36 9.89 -2.91
CA LEU A 2 1.73 8.65 -2.43
C LEU A 2 0.58 8.11 -3.30
N ALA A 3 -0.30 8.97 -3.80
CA ALA A 3 -1.38 8.56 -4.71
C ALA A 3 -0.86 7.96 -6.03
N ARG A 4 0.24 8.49 -6.58
CA ARG A 4 0.93 7.92 -7.76
C ARG A 4 1.56 6.57 -7.44
N PHE A 5 2.18 6.43 -6.27
CA PHE A 5 2.76 5.17 -5.82
C PHE A 5 1.70 4.09 -5.60
N LEU A 6 0.56 4.44 -5.00
CA LEU A 6 -0.56 3.52 -4.80
C LEU A 6 -1.26 3.16 -6.11
N ALA A 7 -1.44 4.12 -7.03
CA ALA A 7 -1.95 3.83 -8.37
C ALA A 7 -1.02 2.89 -9.13
N PHE A 8 0.29 3.09 -9.02
CA PHE A 8 1.30 2.23 -9.62
C PHE A 8 1.32 0.81 -9.00
N ALA A 9 1.27 0.70 -7.68
CA ALA A 9 1.18 -0.58 -6.97
C ALA A 9 -0.11 -1.33 -7.30
N ARG A 10 -1.24 -0.61 -7.40
CA ARG A 10 -2.54 -1.17 -7.79
C ARG A 10 -2.54 -1.61 -9.25
N ALA A 11 -1.86 -0.87 -10.13
CA ALA A 11 -1.69 -1.23 -11.53
C ALA A 11 -0.81 -2.47 -11.75
N LEU A 12 0.19 -2.67 -10.89
CA LEU A 12 1.00 -3.88 -10.84
C LEU A 12 0.20 -5.11 -10.36
N LEU A 13 -0.68 -4.94 -9.37
CA LEU A 13 -1.45 -6.03 -8.76
C LEU A 13 -2.73 -6.39 -9.54
N ARG A 14 -3.33 -5.45 -10.28
CA ARG A 14 -4.59 -5.64 -11.01
C ARG A 14 -4.40 -5.76 -12.52
N ARG A 15 -3.45 -6.61 -12.94
CA ARG A 15 -3.12 -6.85 -14.35
C ARG A 15 -4.36 -7.09 -15.24
N ARG A 16 -5.29 -7.94 -14.78
CA ARG A 16 -6.51 -8.27 -15.54
C ARG A 16 -7.58 -7.18 -15.54
N ALA A 17 -7.66 -6.36 -14.49
CA ALA A 17 -8.70 -5.34 -14.41
C ALA A 17 -8.36 -4.13 -15.29
N ILE A 18 -7.09 -3.74 -15.35
CA ILE A 18 -6.64 -2.66 -16.23
C ILE A 18 -6.67 -3.08 -17.69
N ASP A 19 -6.29 -4.33 -18.01
CA ASP A 19 -6.40 -4.83 -19.37
C ASP A 19 -7.87 -4.82 -19.86
N ALA A 20 -8.84 -5.02 -18.96
CA ALA A 20 -10.26 -4.91 -19.26
C ALA A 20 -10.75 -3.46 -19.40
N GLU A 21 -10.27 -2.55 -18.54
CA GLU A 21 -10.58 -1.12 -18.60
C GLU A 21 -10.05 -0.47 -19.88
N VAL A 22 -8.83 -0.83 -20.30
CA VAL A 22 -8.23 -0.39 -21.56
C VAL A 22 -8.99 -0.97 -22.77
N ASP A 23 -9.43 -2.22 -22.70
CA ASP A 23 -10.26 -2.82 -23.77
C ASP A 23 -11.62 -2.11 -23.89
N GLU A 24 -12.23 -1.75 -22.76
CA GLU A 24 -13.50 -1.01 -22.70
C GLU A 24 -13.37 0.41 -23.28
N GLU A 25 -12.31 1.14 -22.90
CA GLU A 25 -12.04 2.48 -23.41
C GLU A 25 -11.74 2.48 -24.92
N LEU A 26 -11.00 1.48 -25.40
CA LEU A 26 -10.75 1.30 -26.84
C LEU A 26 -12.02 0.97 -27.63
N GLN A 27 -12.93 0.16 -27.07
CA GLN A 27 -14.23 -0.13 -27.69
C GLN A 27 -15.11 1.12 -27.77
N PHE A 28 -15.15 1.90 -26.69
CA PHE A 28 -15.90 3.16 -26.64
C PHE A 28 -15.46 4.13 -27.75
N HIS A 29 -14.15 4.33 -27.93
CA HIS A 29 -13.64 5.21 -28.97
C HIS A 29 -13.92 4.69 -30.39
N LEU A 30 -13.93 3.37 -30.58
CA LEU A 30 -14.24 2.76 -31.87
C LEU A 30 -15.70 2.96 -32.26
N GLU A 31 -16.62 2.79 -31.32
CA GLU A 31 -18.03 3.09 -31.52
C GLU A 31 -18.26 4.57 -31.83
N GLN A 32 -17.59 5.46 -31.10
CA GLN A 32 -17.70 6.90 -31.30
C GLN A 32 -17.19 7.33 -32.69
N ALA A 33 -16.06 6.77 -33.13
CA ALA A 33 -15.51 7.02 -34.46
C ALA A 33 -16.43 6.47 -35.57
N MET A 34 -17.02 5.28 -35.38
CA MET A 34 -17.97 4.70 -36.31
C MET A 34 -19.22 5.58 -36.45
N GLN A 35 -19.80 6.04 -35.34
CA GLN A 35 -20.96 6.94 -35.35
C GLN A 35 -20.66 8.26 -36.08
N MET A 36 -19.47 8.82 -35.90
CA MET A 36 -19.05 10.02 -36.61
C MET A 36 -18.97 9.81 -38.13
N HIS A 37 -18.50 8.65 -38.59
CA HIS A 37 -18.47 8.31 -40.01
C HIS A 37 -19.88 8.08 -40.58
N VAL A 38 -20.75 7.40 -39.84
CA VAL A 38 -22.16 7.22 -40.22
C VAL A 38 -22.89 8.57 -40.30
N ALA A 39 -22.65 9.47 -39.35
CA ALA A 39 -23.22 10.82 -39.35
C ALA A 39 -22.74 11.68 -40.55
N ARG A 40 -21.57 11.34 -41.12
CA ARG A 40 -21.04 11.94 -42.35
C ARG A 40 -21.56 11.27 -43.63
N GLY A 41 -22.50 10.33 -43.52
CA GLY A 41 -23.13 9.64 -44.65
C GLY A 41 -22.40 8.39 -45.12
N VAL A 42 -21.41 7.90 -44.38
CA VAL A 42 -20.70 6.65 -44.73
C VAL A 42 -21.57 5.45 -44.36
N PRO A 43 -21.73 4.44 -45.24
CA PRO A 43 -22.43 3.20 -44.92
C PRO A 43 -21.86 2.50 -43.68
N PRO A 44 -22.68 1.83 -42.84
CA PRO A 44 -22.23 1.23 -41.58
C PRO A 44 -21.05 0.25 -41.72
N ASP A 45 -21.06 -0.56 -42.76
CA ASP A 45 -20.02 -1.57 -43.03
C ASP A 45 -18.67 -0.93 -43.39
N GLU A 46 -18.71 0.25 -43.99
CA GLU A 46 -17.53 1.02 -44.39
C GLU A 46 -17.06 1.95 -43.27
N ALA A 47 -18.00 2.50 -42.49
CA ALA A 47 -17.73 3.30 -41.29
C ALA A 47 -16.92 2.52 -40.24
N ARG A 48 -17.19 1.22 -40.07
CA ARG A 48 -16.42 0.36 -39.16
C ARG A 48 -14.97 0.20 -39.60
N ARG A 49 -14.74 0.02 -40.91
CA ARG A 49 -13.39 -0.05 -41.49
C ARG A 49 -12.64 1.27 -41.30
N LEU A 50 -13.27 2.39 -41.63
CA LEU A 50 -12.66 3.72 -41.50
C LEU A 50 -12.37 4.07 -40.03
N ALA A 51 -13.26 3.72 -39.11
CA ALA A 51 -13.06 3.91 -37.67
C ALA A 51 -11.84 3.12 -37.17
N ALA A 52 -11.72 1.84 -37.54
CA ALA A 52 -10.58 1.00 -37.18
C ALA A 52 -9.23 1.55 -37.71
N ILE A 53 -9.24 2.12 -38.93
CA ILE A 53 -8.06 2.76 -39.53
C ILE A 53 -7.74 4.09 -38.82
N SER A 54 -8.76 4.90 -38.48
CA SER A 54 -8.59 6.21 -37.82
C SER A 54 -8.02 6.10 -36.41
N LEU A 55 -8.30 4.98 -35.72
CA LEU A 55 -7.73 4.64 -34.41
C LEU A 55 -6.26 4.19 -34.48
N GLY A 56 -5.65 4.15 -35.67
CA GLY A 56 -4.25 3.80 -35.85
C GLY A 56 -3.94 2.32 -35.59
N GLY A 57 -4.97 1.46 -35.54
CA GLY A 57 -4.84 0.07 -35.11
C GLY A 57 -4.97 -0.05 -33.60
N VAL A 58 -6.19 -0.37 -33.15
CA VAL A 58 -6.56 -0.63 -31.74
C VAL A 58 -5.61 -1.62 -31.05
N THR A 59 -5.11 -2.59 -31.81
CA THR A 59 -4.10 -3.57 -31.39
C THR A 59 -2.76 -2.93 -31.08
N GLN A 60 -2.33 -1.92 -31.83
CA GLN A 60 -1.01 -1.28 -31.66
C GLN A 60 -0.96 -0.43 -30.39
N THR A 61 -2.04 0.31 -30.08
CA THR A 61 -2.15 1.06 -28.82
C THR A 61 -2.21 0.11 -27.61
N ARG A 62 -2.94 -1.00 -27.73
CA ARG A 62 -3.01 -2.05 -26.70
C ARG A 62 -1.66 -2.72 -26.48
N GLU A 63 -0.95 -3.05 -27.55
CA GLU A 63 0.38 -3.66 -27.48
C GLU A 63 1.41 -2.70 -26.91
N ALA A 64 1.41 -1.43 -27.31
CA ALA A 64 2.32 -0.42 -26.77
C ALA A 64 2.14 -0.24 -25.25
N ILE A 65 0.90 -0.18 -24.74
CA ILE A 65 0.64 -0.09 -23.30
C ILE A 65 1.09 -1.37 -22.58
N ARG A 66 0.85 -2.53 -23.19
CA ARG A 66 1.24 -3.83 -22.64
C ARG A 66 2.75 -4.01 -22.58
N GLU A 67 3.45 -3.61 -23.64
CA GLU A 67 4.91 -3.71 -23.82
C GLU A 67 5.63 -2.81 -22.81
N VAL A 68 5.24 -1.54 -22.74
CA VAL A 68 5.78 -0.58 -21.75
C VAL A 68 5.68 -1.18 -20.35
N ARG A 69 4.52 -1.73 -19.96
CA ARG A 69 4.32 -2.32 -18.63
C ARG A 69 5.24 -3.53 -18.36
N THR A 70 5.35 -4.47 -19.29
CA THR A 70 6.23 -5.64 -19.13
C THR A 70 7.69 -5.22 -19.00
N THR A 71 8.13 -4.26 -19.81
CA THR A 71 9.50 -3.74 -19.77
C THR A 71 9.82 -3.08 -18.43
N TRP A 72 8.91 -2.28 -17.84
CA TRP A 72 9.15 -1.67 -16.53
C TRP A 72 9.24 -2.69 -15.39
N ILE A 73 8.43 -3.76 -15.42
CA ILE A 73 8.46 -4.82 -14.40
C ILE A 73 9.76 -5.61 -14.50
N GLU A 74 10.15 -5.99 -15.70
CA GLU A 74 11.40 -6.73 -15.95
C GLU A 74 12.62 -5.88 -15.57
N ALA A 75 12.60 -4.59 -15.91
CA ALA A 75 13.63 -3.65 -15.48
C ALA A 75 13.69 -3.53 -13.96
N ALA A 76 12.55 -3.31 -13.28
CA ALA A 76 12.50 -3.21 -11.82
C ALA A 76 12.96 -4.50 -11.13
N TRP A 77 12.64 -5.66 -11.68
CA TRP A 77 13.12 -6.95 -11.18
C TRP A 77 14.63 -7.11 -11.37
N GLY A 78 15.15 -6.67 -12.53
CA GLY A 78 16.58 -6.61 -12.81
C GLY A 78 17.33 -5.74 -11.80
N GLU A 79 16.87 -4.50 -11.60
CA GLU A 79 17.43 -3.55 -10.63
C GLU A 79 17.37 -4.08 -9.20
N MET A 80 16.24 -4.67 -8.79
CA MET A 80 16.08 -5.28 -7.46
C MET A 80 17.08 -6.42 -7.24
N ARG A 81 17.16 -7.37 -8.19
CA ARG A 81 18.08 -8.50 -8.11
C ARG A 81 19.53 -8.05 -8.08
N TYR A 82 19.87 -7.04 -8.89
CA TYR A 82 21.19 -6.44 -8.90
C TYR A 82 21.53 -5.79 -7.56
N GLY A 83 20.64 -4.93 -7.04
CA GLY A 83 20.78 -4.27 -5.75
C GLY A 83 20.96 -5.27 -4.60
N MET A 84 20.13 -6.31 -4.55
CA MET A 84 20.29 -7.40 -3.59
C MET A 84 21.67 -8.03 -3.71
N ARG A 85 22.08 -8.47 -4.91
CA ARG A 85 23.40 -9.08 -5.12
C ARG A 85 24.55 -8.19 -4.65
N THR A 86 24.44 -6.88 -4.82
CA THR A 86 25.43 -5.91 -4.34
C THR A 86 25.48 -5.84 -2.82
N LEU A 87 24.33 -5.85 -2.15
CA LEU A 87 24.26 -5.91 -0.67
C LEU A 87 24.90 -7.18 -0.11
N TRP A 88 24.63 -8.34 -0.73
CA TRP A 88 25.25 -9.63 -0.34
C TRP A 88 26.77 -9.65 -0.58
N ARG A 89 27.27 -8.88 -1.54
CA ARG A 89 28.71 -8.76 -1.85
C ARG A 89 29.45 -7.77 -0.96
N THR A 90 28.73 -6.91 -0.22
CA THR A 90 29.30 -5.84 0.61
C THR A 90 28.89 -5.97 2.09
N PRO A 91 29.14 -7.13 2.73
CA PRO A 91 28.60 -7.43 4.06
C PRO A 91 29.09 -6.48 5.14
N ALA A 92 30.30 -5.93 5.01
CA ALA A 92 30.88 -4.99 5.98
C ALA A 92 30.06 -3.70 6.15
N PHE A 93 29.37 -3.25 5.09
CA PHE A 93 28.47 -2.11 5.14
C PHE A 93 27.02 -2.53 5.43
N THR A 94 26.57 -3.59 4.77
CA THR A 94 25.18 -4.06 4.86
C THR A 94 24.80 -4.52 6.26
N LEU A 95 25.68 -5.26 6.97
CA LEU A 95 25.36 -5.81 8.28
C LEU A 95 25.14 -4.75 9.36
N PRO A 96 26.06 -3.79 9.60
CA PRO A 96 25.81 -2.72 10.56
C PRO A 96 24.56 -1.89 10.23
N ALA A 97 24.37 -1.55 8.95
CA ALA A 97 23.18 -0.80 8.51
C ALA A 97 21.88 -1.56 8.79
N ALA A 98 21.86 -2.87 8.50
CA ALA A 98 20.72 -3.74 8.79
C ALA A 98 20.44 -3.85 10.29
N ILE A 99 21.47 -3.96 11.13
CA ILE A 99 21.33 -4.01 12.60
C ILE A 99 20.70 -2.71 13.12
N VAL A 100 21.22 -1.55 12.69
CA VAL A 100 20.69 -0.25 13.12
C VAL A 100 19.22 -0.09 12.71
N LEU A 101 18.88 -0.47 11.46
CA LEU A 101 17.50 -0.46 10.99
C LEU A 101 16.60 -1.41 11.79
N ALA A 102 17.07 -2.64 12.06
CA ALA A 102 16.32 -3.62 12.83
C ALA A 102 16.07 -3.14 14.27
N LEU A 103 17.06 -2.52 14.91
CA LEU A 103 16.92 -1.95 16.24
C LEU A 103 15.98 -0.75 16.26
N GLY A 104 16.05 0.13 15.26
CA GLY A 104 15.14 1.28 15.17
C GLY A 104 13.68 0.85 14.98
N ILE A 105 13.43 -0.05 14.04
CA ILE A 105 12.10 -0.59 13.75
C ILE A 105 11.60 -1.40 14.94
N GLY A 106 12.39 -2.38 15.40
CA GLY A 106 12.01 -3.27 16.50
C GLY A 106 11.85 -2.54 17.83
N GLY A 107 12.71 -1.56 18.12
CA GLY A 107 12.62 -0.73 19.32
C GLY A 107 11.35 0.11 19.33
N ALA A 108 11.05 0.82 18.24
CA ALA A 108 9.81 1.57 18.12
C ALA A 108 8.58 0.64 18.25
N THR A 109 8.57 -0.49 17.55
CA THR A 109 7.49 -1.48 17.62
C THR A 109 7.33 -2.09 19.02
N ALA A 110 8.42 -2.35 19.75
CA ALA A 110 8.39 -2.90 21.09
C ALA A 110 7.77 -1.92 22.09
N VAL A 111 8.18 -0.65 22.05
CA VAL A 111 7.59 0.40 22.88
C VAL A 111 6.10 0.51 22.59
N PHE A 112 5.69 0.63 21.33
CA PHE A 112 4.27 0.70 20.96
C PHE A 112 3.49 -0.55 21.38
N SER A 113 4.06 -1.74 21.25
CA SER A 113 3.41 -2.99 21.69
C SER A 113 3.16 -3.01 23.21
N VAL A 114 4.10 -2.52 24.00
CA VAL A 114 3.93 -2.41 25.46
C VAL A 114 2.89 -1.36 25.80
N LEU A 115 2.96 -0.18 25.17
CA LEU A 115 1.97 0.88 25.38
C LEU A 115 0.56 0.39 24.98
N ASP A 116 0.43 -0.35 23.88
CA ASP A 116 -0.85 -0.95 23.47
C ASP A 116 -1.36 -1.95 24.51
N GLY A 117 -0.50 -2.84 24.99
CA GLY A 117 -0.87 -3.89 25.95
C GLY A 117 -1.17 -3.38 27.36
N VAL A 118 -0.56 -2.27 27.78
CA VAL A 118 -0.65 -1.77 29.16
C VAL A 118 -1.53 -0.53 29.30
N LEU A 119 -1.49 0.39 28.34
CA LEU A 119 -2.16 1.69 28.44
C LEU A 119 -3.38 1.82 27.50
N LEU A 120 -3.30 1.29 26.27
CA LEU A 120 -4.34 1.54 25.27
C LEU A 120 -5.42 0.45 25.22
N ARG A 121 -5.07 -0.81 25.51
CA ARG A 121 -6.06 -1.87 25.67
C ARG A 121 -6.78 -1.70 27.00
N PRO A 122 -8.12 -1.71 27.01
CA PRO A 122 -8.86 -1.70 28.27
C PRO A 122 -8.45 -2.94 29.06
N LEU A 123 -8.10 -2.74 30.34
CA LEU A 123 -7.73 -3.84 31.22
C LEU A 123 -8.89 -4.86 31.25
N PRO A 124 -8.61 -6.18 31.29
CA PRO A 124 -9.62 -7.23 31.22
C PRO A 124 -10.40 -7.37 32.54
N TYR A 125 -11.00 -6.28 33.00
CA TYR A 125 -11.89 -6.20 34.14
C TYR A 125 -13.29 -5.87 33.65
N VAL A 126 -14.29 -6.41 34.34
CA VAL A 126 -15.68 -5.98 34.15
C VAL A 126 -15.73 -4.53 34.61
N GLU A 127 -16.11 -3.62 33.71
CA GLU A 127 -16.20 -2.16 33.95
C GLU A 127 -14.85 -1.47 34.25
N PRO A 128 -13.92 -1.39 33.27
CA PRO A 128 -12.59 -0.79 33.47
C PRO A 128 -12.62 0.72 33.81
N GLY A 129 -13.74 1.41 33.56
CA GLY A 129 -13.95 2.81 33.94
C GLY A 129 -14.20 3.03 35.43
N GLU A 130 -14.49 1.98 36.20
CA GLU A 130 -14.79 2.05 37.64
C GLU A 130 -13.61 1.63 38.52
N LEU A 131 -12.45 1.31 37.91
CA LEU A 131 -11.26 0.91 38.64
C LEU A 131 -10.66 2.09 39.41
N VAL A 132 -10.67 1.98 40.74
CA VAL A 132 -10.02 2.93 41.66
C VAL A 132 -8.76 2.32 42.26
N ARG A 133 -7.70 3.12 42.38
CA ARG A 133 -6.49 2.73 43.12
C ARG A 133 -6.63 3.21 44.55
N VAL A 134 -6.55 2.31 45.52
CA VAL A 134 -6.54 2.65 46.95
C VAL A 134 -5.09 2.63 47.45
N TRP A 135 -4.68 3.68 48.16
CA TRP A 135 -3.40 3.75 48.85
C TRP A 135 -3.59 4.43 50.21
N SER A 136 -2.66 4.16 51.13
CA SER A 136 -2.61 4.84 52.43
C SER A 136 -1.54 5.93 52.42
N SER A 137 -1.69 6.95 53.24
CA SER A 137 -0.70 8.02 53.44
C SER A 137 -0.38 8.12 54.92
N ASN A 138 0.90 8.28 55.25
CA ASN A 138 1.34 8.56 56.61
C ASN A 138 1.96 9.96 56.66
N ASP A 139 1.16 10.93 57.09
CA ASP A 139 1.56 12.34 57.15
C ASP A 139 2.63 12.60 58.21
N GLU A 140 2.60 11.85 59.33
CA GLU A 140 3.61 11.98 60.39
C GLU A 140 5.01 11.62 59.91
N ARG A 141 5.11 10.60 59.04
CA ARG A 141 6.37 10.17 58.42
C ARG A 141 6.63 10.81 57.06
N ARG A 142 5.71 11.68 56.59
CA ARG A 142 5.73 12.31 55.25
C ARG A 142 5.86 11.27 54.12
N ILE A 143 5.15 10.15 54.25
CA ILE A 143 5.13 9.10 53.22
C ILE A 143 3.77 9.18 52.52
N PRO A 144 3.72 9.74 51.30
CA PRO A 144 2.45 10.00 50.61
C PRO A 144 1.80 8.75 50.00
N PHE A 145 2.57 7.66 49.80
CA PHE A 145 2.08 6.43 49.18
C PHE A 145 2.59 5.19 49.93
N LEU A 146 1.69 4.56 50.67
CA LEU A 146 1.87 3.28 51.34
C LEU A 146 0.91 2.25 50.73
N SER A 147 1.41 1.04 50.52
CA SER A 147 0.55 -0.11 50.19
C SER A 147 -0.39 -0.37 51.37
N VAL A 148 -1.68 -0.51 51.09
CA VAL A 148 -2.65 -0.98 52.08
C VAL A 148 -2.45 -2.46 52.35
N SER A 149 -2.50 -2.85 53.61
CA SER A 149 -2.48 -4.23 54.07
C SER A 149 -3.92 -4.72 54.31
N PRO A 150 -4.18 -6.03 54.29
CA PRO A 150 -5.51 -6.57 54.59
C PRO A 150 -6.03 -6.22 55.99
N ALA A 151 -5.16 -5.79 56.91
CA ALA A 151 -5.52 -5.38 58.26
C ALA A 151 -5.95 -3.90 58.37
N ASP A 152 -5.84 -3.13 57.28
CA ASP A 152 -6.26 -1.72 57.23
C ASP A 152 -7.75 -1.54 56.86
N PHE A 153 -8.47 -2.65 56.61
CA PHE A 153 -9.92 -2.74 56.33
C PHE A 153 -10.60 -3.68 57.33
#